data_AF-A0A1H7I1M6-F1
#
_entry.id   AF-A0A1H7I1M6-F1
#
_cell.length_a   1.000
_cell.length_b   1.000
_cell.length_c   1.000
_cell.angle_alpha   90.00
_cell.angle_beta   90.00
_cell.angle_gamma   90.00
#
_symmetry.space_group_name_H-M   'P 1'
#
loop_
_entity.id
_entity.type
_entity.pdbx_description
1 polymer ?
#
loop_
_entity_poly.entity_id
_entity_poly.type
_entity_poly.pdbx_seq_one_letter_code
_entity_poly.pdbx_strand_id
1 'polypeptide(L)'
;MNYVNLLRIALRAIQRNKLRAFLTMLGIIIGVAAVITMMSIGEGSKQSIQSTFSSMGSNMITVMPYNNSPMPGGVRLGASSVQSLTLNDVNKIRQEVTEINMLSPGVSSSG
;
A
#
# COMPACT_ATOMS: atom_id res chain seq x y z
N MET A 1 -49.34 25.81 0.08
CA MET A 1 -48.56 25.35 -1.10
C MET A 1 -48.56 23.81 -1.10
N ASN A 2 -49.32 23.17 -1.99
CA ASN A 2 -49.53 21.72 -1.92
C ASN A 2 -48.48 20.95 -2.73
N TYR A 3 -47.37 20.55 -2.09
CA TYR A 3 -46.23 19.84 -2.72
C TYR A 3 -46.64 18.53 -3.43
N VAL A 4 -47.68 17.86 -2.93
CA VAL A 4 -48.24 16.64 -3.54
C VAL A 4 -48.79 16.89 -4.94
N ASN A 5 -49.43 18.05 -5.17
CA ASN A 5 -49.93 18.41 -6.50
C ASN A 5 -48.78 18.73 -7.46
N LEU A 6 -47.70 19.36 -6.98
CA LEU A 6 -46.51 19.63 -7.78
C LEU A 6 -45.83 18.33 -8.24
N LEU A 7 -45.67 17.36 -7.35
CA LEU A 7 -45.15 16.02 -7.70
C LEU A 7 -46.04 15.32 -8.74
N ARG A 8 -47.37 15.39 -8.59
CA ARG A 8 -48.31 14.78 -9.54
C ARG A 8 -48.23 15.41 -10.93
N ILE A 9 -48.02 16.72 -11.02
CA ILE A 9 -47.83 17.44 -12.28
C ILE A 9 -46.49 17.07 -12.91
N ALA A 10 -45.41 17.00 -12.13
CA ALA A 10 -44.07 16.62 -12.61
C ALA A 10 -44.05 15.19 -13.19
N LEU A 11 -44.68 14.23 -12.50
CA LEU A 11 -44.79 12.84 -12.97
C LEU A 11 -45.57 12.73 -14.29
N ARG A 12 -46.66 13.49 -14.45
CA ARG A 12 -47.40 13.56 -15.72
C ARG A 12 -46.58 14.18 -16.84
N ALA A 13 -45.77 15.20 -16.54
CA ALA A 13 -44.89 15.83 -17.52
C ALA A 13 -43.80 14.87 -18.04
N ILE A 14 -43.21 14.08 -17.14
CA ILE A 14 -42.23 13.02 -17.49
C ILE A 14 -42.87 11.96 -18.38
N GLN A 15 -44.11 11.55 -18.08
CA GLN A 15 -44.84 10.56 -18.89
C GLN A 15 -45.17 11.03 -20.31
N ARG A 16 -45.32 12.34 -20.55
CA ARG A 16 -45.56 12.89 -21.91
C ARG A 16 -44.34 12.77 -22.82
N ASN A 17 -43.12 12.86 -22.28
CA ASN A 17 -41.87 12.84 -23.05
C ASN A 17 -40.96 11.70 -22.60
N LYS A 18 -41.46 10.46 -22.71
CA LYS A 18 -40.77 9.25 -22.23
C LYS A 18 -39.35 9.11 -22.75
N LEU A 19 -39.13 9.35 -24.05
CA LEU A 19 -37.81 9.19 -24.67
C LEU A 19 -36.80 10.21 -24.12
N ARG A 20 -37.19 11.47 -23.98
CA ARG A 20 -36.32 12.52 -23.42
C ARG A 20 -36.01 12.28 -21.94
N ALA A 21 -37.02 11.92 -21.16
CA ALA A 21 -36.84 11.58 -19.75
C ALA A 21 -35.94 10.34 -19.58
N PHE A 22 -36.11 9.33 -20.43
CA PHE A 22 -35.27 8.14 -20.40
C PHE A 22 -33.81 8.44 -20.73
N LEU A 23 -33.53 9.17 -21.82
CA LEU A 23 -32.15 9.49 -22.23
C LEU A 23 -31.43 10.37 -21.19
N THR A 24 -32.13 11.31 -20.56
CA THR A 24 -31.54 12.16 -19.52
C THR A 24 -31.23 11.36 -18.24
N MET A 25 -32.13 10.48 -17.80
CA MET A 25 -31.85 9.59 -16.68
C MET A 25 -30.71 8.61 -16.99
N LEU A 26 -30.68 8.05 -18.21
CA LEU A 26 -29.63 7.14 -18.63
C LEU A 26 -28.25 7.78 -18.56
N GLY A 27 -28.12 9.02 -19.02
CA GLY A 27 -26.87 9.78 -18.95
C GLY A 27 -26.38 9.97 -17.50
N ILE A 28 -27.29 10.31 -16.58
CA ILE A 28 -26.95 10.46 -15.16
C ILE A 28 -26.55 9.11 -14.55
N ILE A 29 -27.28 8.03 -14.85
CA ILE A 29 -26.96 6.69 -14.33
C ILE A 29 -25.57 6.25 -14.78
N ILE A 30 -25.26 6.36 -16.08
CA ILE A 30 -23.96 5.96 -16.62
C ILE A 30 -22.85 6.87 -16.04
N GLY A 31 -23.09 8.18 -15.98
CA GLY A 31 -22.12 9.13 -15.44
C GLY A 31 -21.77 8.86 -13.98
N VAL A 32 -22.77 8.69 -13.11
CA VAL A 32 -22.55 8.38 -11.69
C VAL A 32 -21.94 6.99 -11.51
N ALA A 33 -22.38 6.00 -12.29
CA ALA A 33 -21.82 4.64 -12.22
C ALA A 33 -20.33 4.61 -12.58
N ALA A 34 -19.91 5.33 -13.62
CA ALA A 34 -18.50 5.42 -14.04
C ALA A 34 -17.63 6.06 -12.96
N VAL A 35 -18.11 7.15 -12.33
CA VAL A 35 -17.37 7.82 -11.25
C VAL A 35 -17.23 6.90 -10.03
N ILE A 36 -18.31 6.23 -9.61
CA ILE A 36 -18.27 5.30 -8.47
C ILE A 36 -17.32 4.14 -8.75
N THR A 37 -17.42 3.51 -9.93
CA THR A 37 -16.52 2.40 -10.28
C THR A 37 -15.06 2.82 -10.31
N MET A 38 -14.73 3.96 -10.92
CA MET A 38 -13.37 4.49 -10.95
C MET A 38 -12.84 4.73 -9.53
N MET A 39 -13.65 5.32 -8.66
CA MET A 39 -13.27 5.60 -7.27
C MET A 39 -13.02 4.31 -6.49
N SER A 40 -13.93 3.34 -6.60
CA SER A 40 -13.79 2.02 -5.95
C SER A 40 -12.54 1.27 -6.43
N ILE A 41 -12.24 1.31 -7.73
CA ILE A 41 -11.01 0.70 -8.28
C ILE A 41 -9.78 1.43 -7.76
N GLY A 42 -9.78 2.76 -7.74
CA GLY A 42 -8.66 3.57 -7.27
C GLY A 42 -8.33 3.30 -5.80
N GLU A 43 -9.34 3.37 -4.93
CA GLU A 43 -9.17 3.08 -3.50
C GLU A 43 -8.78 1.63 -3.25
N GLY A 44 -9.42 0.67 -3.91
CA GLY A 44 -9.07 -0.75 -3.77
C GLY A 44 -7.64 -1.06 -4.21
N SER A 45 -7.19 -0.44 -5.32
CA SER A 45 -5.81 -0.59 -5.79
C SER A 45 -4.81 0.01 -4.82
N LYS A 46 -5.10 1.22 -4.30
CA LYS A 46 -4.26 1.87 -3.29
C LYS A 46 -4.14 1.01 -2.04
N GLN A 47 -5.25 0.44 -1.56
CA GLN A 47 -5.25 -0.41 -0.38
C GLN A 47 -4.50 -1.73 -0.59
N SER A 48 -4.67 -2.37 -1.75
CA SER A 48 -3.94 -3.59 -2.12
C SER A 48 -2.43 -3.37 -2.20
N ILE A 49 -2.03 -2.27 -2.83
CA ILE A 49 -0.63 -1.85 -2.87
C ILE A 49 -0.12 -1.62 -1.45
N GLN A 50 -0.85 -0.84 -0.65
CA GLN A 50 -0.45 -0.55 0.73
C GLN A 50 -0.34 -1.82 1.59
N SER A 51 -1.26 -2.78 1.47
CA SER A 51 -1.17 -4.06 2.19
C SER A 51 0.04 -4.87 1.77
N THR A 52 0.38 -4.86 0.48
CA THR A 52 1.57 -5.54 -0.04
C THR A 52 2.83 -4.91 0.55
N PHE A 53 2.95 -3.58 0.52
CA PHE A 53 4.08 -2.86 1.10
C PHE A 53 4.18 -3.01 2.62
N SER A 54 3.06 -2.97 3.34
CA SER A 54 3.04 -3.23 4.79
C SER A 54 3.44 -4.67 5.11
N SER A 55 3.05 -5.65 4.30
CA SER A 55 3.43 -7.06 4.49
C SER A 55 4.92 -7.34 4.23
N MET A 56 5.57 -6.55 3.38
CA MET A 56 7.03 -6.61 3.17
C MET A 56 7.83 -5.98 4.32
N GLY A 57 7.15 -5.34 5.29
CA GLY A 57 7.80 -4.61 6.37
C GLY A 57 8.27 -3.24 5.89
N SER A 58 7.36 -2.27 5.91
CA SER A 58 7.62 -0.89 5.45
C SER A 58 8.65 -0.12 6.30
N ASN A 59 9.24 -0.74 7.32
CA ASN A 59 10.25 -0.16 8.20
C ASN A 59 11.32 -1.19 8.62
N MET A 60 11.83 -1.98 7.67
CA MET A 60 12.90 -2.96 7.94
C MET A 60 14.27 -2.39 7.56
N ILE A 61 15.20 -2.37 8.51
CA ILE A 61 16.61 -2.04 8.28
C ILE A 61 17.44 -3.31 8.48
N THR A 62 18.12 -3.75 7.43
CA THR A 62 19.01 -4.91 7.48
C THR A 62 20.45 -4.45 7.61
N VAL A 63 21.10 -4.81 8.72
CA VAL A 63 22.51 -4.51 8.97
C VAL A 63 23.32 -5.79 8.75
N MET A 64 24.29 -5.74 7.83
CA MET A 64 25.16 -6.88 7.52
C MET A 64 26.62 -6.49 7.79
N PRO A 65 27.45 -7.41 8.32
CA PRO A 65 28.88 -7.16 8.43
C PRO A 65 29.47 -7.00 7.04
N TYR A 66 30.54 -6.20 6.93
CA TYR A 66 31.26 -6.02 5.68
C TYR A 66 31.64 -7.40 5.12
N ASN A 67 31.07 -7.76 3.97
CA ASN A 67 31.48 -8.93 3.24
C ASN A 67 32.66 -8.54 2.36
N ASN A 68 33.72 -9.36 2.38
CA ASN A 68 34.85 -9.22 1.48
C ASN A 68 34.37 -9.61 0.07
N SER A 69 33.56 -8.76 -0.56
CA SER A 69 33.14 -8.90 -1.95
C SER A 69 34.40 -9.04 -2.79
N PRO A 70 34.53 -10.04 -3.68
CA PRO A 70 35.76 -10.24 -4.44
C PRO A 70 36.00 -9.05 -5.35
N MET A 71 36.80 -8.10 -4.89
CA MET A 71 37.39 -7.08 -5.75
C MET A 71 38.33 -7.85 -6.70
N PRO A 72 38.22 -7.68 -8.03
CA PRO A 72 39.07 -8.39 -8.97
C PRO A 72 40.55 -8.13 -8.63
N GLY A 73 41.26 -9.15 -8.13
CA GLY A 73 42.69 -9.07 -7.76
C GLY A 73 43.02 -8.96 -6.26
N GLY A 74 42.04 -9.01 -5.35
CA GLY A 74 42.29 -8.93 -3.90
C GLY A 74 42.56 -10.27 -3.20
N VAL A 75 43.41 -10.28 -2.17
CA VAL A 75 43.62 -11.42 -1.27
C VAL A 75 42.35 -11.65 -0.43
N ARG A 76 41.85 -12.89 -0.43
CA ARG A 76 40.70 -13.31 0.38
C ARG A 76 41.10 -13.40 1.84
N LEU A 77 40.73 -12.38 2.63
CA LEU A 77 40.81 -12.43 4.09
C LEU A 77 39.80 -13.46 4.60
N GLY A 78 40.23 -14.37 5.48
CA GLY A 78 39.41 -15.49 5.97
C GLY A 78 38.15 -15.01 6.69
N ALA A 79 37.05 -15.76 6.57
CA ALA A 79 35.72 -15.40 7.10
C ALA A 79 35.73 -15.00 8.59
N SER A 80 36.63 -15.57 9.41
CA SER A 80 36.78 -15.22 10.83
C SER A 80 37.35 -13.81 11.10
N SER A 81 37.96 -13.15 10.13
CA SER A 81 38.57 -11.82 10.29
C SER A 81 37.63 -10.65 9.95
N VAL A 82 36.40 -10.95 9.49
CA VAL A 82 35.41 -9.95 9.02
C VAL A 82 34.12 -9.94 9.84
N GLN A 83 34.03 -10.79 10.88
CA GLN A 83 32.90 -10.83 11.80
C GLN A 83 32.95 -9.63 12.76
N SER A 84 32.58 -8.44 12.28
CA SER A 84 32.53 -7.23 13.10
C SER A 84 31.23 -7.08 13.91
N LEU A 85 30.17 -7.81 13.53
CA LEU A 85 28.89 -7.81 14.24
C LEU A 85 28.84 -8.94 15.27
N THR A 86 28.64 -8.53 16.52
CA THR A 86 28.55 -9.41 17.69
C THR A 86 27.17 -9.37 18.33
N LEU A 87 26.87 -10.37 19.16
CA LEU A 87 25.62 -10.43 19.92
C LEU A 87 25.51 -9.30 20.96
N ASN A 88 26.64 -8.70 21.35
CA ASN A 88 26.64 -7.54 22.25
C ASN A 88 26.10 -6.27 21.56
N ASP A 89 26.35 -6.12 20.25
CA ASP A 89 25.87 -4.97 19.48
C ASP A 89 24.34 -4.97 19.39
N VAL A 90 23.73 -6.15 19.31
CA VAL A 90 22.27 -6.34 19.37
C VAL A 90 21.70 -5.80 20.69
N ASN A 91 22.35 -6.10 21.82
CA ASN A 91 21.90 -5.61 23.13
C ASN A 91 22.06 -4.10 23.28
N LYS A 92 23.16 -3.53 22.76
CA LYS A 92 23.39 -2.08 22.76
C LYS A 92 22.36 -1.35 21.92
N ILE A 93 22.10 -1.82 20.69
CA ILE A 93 21.09 -1.24 19.79
C ILE A 93 19.71 -1.27 20.47
N ARG A 94 19.37 -2.34 21.17
CA ARG A 94 18.10 -2.46 21.91
C ARG A 94 17.98 -1.46 23.06
N GLN A 95 19.09 -1.06 23.68
CA GLN A 95 19.09 -0.15 24.83
C GLN A 95 19.20 1.32 24.44
N GLU A 96 19.97 1.63 23.39
CA GLU A 96 20.24 3.00 22.95
C GLU A 96 19.21 3.53 21.94
N VAL A 97 18.56 2.64 21.17
CA VAL A 97 17.58 3.04 20.14
C VAL A 97 16.16 2.63 20.55
N THR A 98 15.43 3.56 21.16
CA THR A 98 14.06 3.35 21.64
C THR A 98 13.01 3.29 20.52
N GLU A 99 13.36 3.71 19.30
CA GLU A 99 12.47 3.75 18.13
C GLU A 99 12.30 2.39 17.43
N ILE A 100 13.09 1.37 17.82
CA ILE A 100 13.06 0.05 17.19
C ILE A 100 12.03 -0.83 17.90
N ASN A 101 10.98 -1.22 17.17
CA ASN A 101 9.92 -2.06 17.72
C ASN A 101 10.33 -3.54 17.82
N MET A 102 11.18 -4.02 16.90
CA MET A 102 11.63 -5.42 16.87
C MET A 102 13.04 -5.53 16.29
N LEU A 103 13.87 -6.37 16.91
CA LEU A 103 15.25 -6.64 16.51
C LEU A 103 15.46 -8.16 16.46
N SER A 104 16.03 -8.66 15.36
CA SER A 104 16.29 -10.09 15.17
C SER A 104 17.73 -10.33 14.72
N PRO A 105 18.55 -11.07 15.48
CA PRO A 105 19.90 -11.46 15.03
C PRO A 105 19.80 -12.62 14.02
N GLY A 106 20.42 -12.45 12.85
CA GLY A 106 20.57 -13.50 11.84
C GLY A 106 22.01 -13.99 11.77
N VAL A 107 22.20 -15.31 11.73
CA VAL A 107 23.50 -15.93 11.46
C VAL A 107 23.44 -16.69 10.14
N SER A 108 24.38 -16.42 9.25
CA SER A 108 24.56 -17.18 8.01
C SER A 108 25.90 -17.90 8.12
N SER A 109 25.85 -19.22 8.25
CA SER A 109 27.03 -20.08 8.25
C SER A 109 27.14 -20.74 6.88
N SER A 110 28.16 -20.39 6.11
CA SER A 110 28.55 -21.19 4.94
C SER A 110 29.36 -22.39 5.44
N GLY A 111 28.86 -23.60 5.22
CA GLY A 111 29.62 -24.84 5.44
C GLY A 111 30.78 -24.97 4.46
#